data_AF-A0A2S6T9H1-F1
#
_entry.id   AF-A0A2S6T9H1-F1
#
_cell.length_a   1.000
_cell.length_b   1.000
_cell.length_c   1.000
_cell.angle_alpha   90.00
_cell.angle_beta   90.00
_cell.angle_gamma   90.00
#
_symmetry.space_group_name_H-M   'P 1'
#
loop_
_entity.id
_entity.type
_entity.pdbx_description
1 polymer ?
#
loop_
_entity_poly.entity_id
_entity_poly.type
_entity_poly.pdbx_seq_one_letter_code
_entity_poly.pdbx_strand_id
1 'polypeptide(L)'
;WNNVKIRESFPKMIFSKENKDFYFVHSYYFECLNKKNIIGSTKYGLNFASIIGKENIYGVQFHPEKSSVQGLQLIKNFLSI
;
A
#
# COMPACT_ATOMS: atom_id res chain seq x y z
N TRP A 1 -0.34 -3.87 13.12
CA TRP A 1 -1.30 -3.98 12.02
C TRP A 1 -2.02 -2.66 11.88
N ASN A 2 -2.16 -2.12 10.67
CA ASN A 2 -2.89 -0.88 10.43
C ASN A 2 -3.68 -0.95 9.14
N ASN A 3 -4.76 -0.16 9.10
CA ASN A 3 -5.65 -0.09 7.97
C ASN A 3 -5.05 0.71 6.80
N VAL A 4 -5.17 0.20 5.59
CA VAL A 4 -4.79 0.86 4.34
C VAL A 4 -6.06 1.24 3.59
N LYS A 5 -6.19 2.53 3.31
CA LYS A 5 -7.24 3.10 2.46
C LYS A 5 -6.68 3.33 1.07
N ILE A 6 -7.16 2.53 0.11
CA ILE A 6 -6.85 2.68 -1.32
C ILE A 6 -7.69 3.83 -1.90
N ARG A 7 -7.08 4.68 -2.73
CA ARG A 7 -7.77 5.75 -3.49
C ARG A 7 -8.63 5.17 -4.61
N GLU A 8 -9.35 5.99 -5.38
CA GLU A 8 -10.21 5.46 -6.46
C GLU A 8 -9.45 5.08 -7.74
N SER A 9 -8.44 5.86 -8.10
CA SER A 9 -7.56 5.60 -9.24
C SER A 9 -6.35 4.79 -8.79
N PHE A 10 -6.38 3.48 -9.00
CA PHE A 10 -5.30 2.55 -8.67
C PHE A 10 -5.27 1.38 -9.66
N PRO A 11 -4.11 0.70 -9.81
CA PRO A 11 -4.05 -0.56 -10.55
C PRO A 11 -4.79 -1.64 -9.77
N LYS A 12 -6.07 -1.84 -10.10
CA LYS A 12 -6.97 -2.84 -9.48
C LYS A 12 -6.46 -4.28 -9.64
N MET A 13 -5.58 -4.51 -10.61
CA MET A 13 -4.93 -5.82 -10.80
C MET A 13 -3.94 -6.13 -9.67
N ILE A 14 -3.36 -5.11 -9.03
CA ILE A 14 -2.38 -5.25 -7.94
C ILE A 14 -3.10 -5.13 -6.59
N PHE A 15 -3.80 -4.02 -6.39
CA PHE A 15 -4.39 -3.64 -5.10
C PHE A 15 -5.90 -3.87 -5.10
N SER A 16 -6.45 -4.24 -3.94
CA SER A 16 -7.90 -4.43 -3.72
C SER A 16 -8.38 -3.55 -2.57
N LYS A 17 -9.62 -3.05 -2.64
CA LYS A 17 -10.28 -2.31 -1.55
C LYS A 17 -10.60 -3.22 -0.34
N GLU A 18 -10.56 -4.53 -0.51
CA GLU A 18 -10.83 -5.51 0.55
C GLU A 18 -9.59 -5.80 1.41
N ASN A 19 -8.38 -5.59 0.85
CA ASN A 19 -7.12 -5.77 1.57
C ASN A 19 -6.87 -4.55 2.45
N LYS A 20 -7.37 -4.66 3.67
CA LYS A 20 -7.48 -3.53 4.58
C LYS A 20 -6.40 -3.49 5.63
N ASP A 21 -5.97 -4.60 6.23
CA ASP A 21 -4.99 -4.56 7.32
C ASP A 21 -3.66 -5.20 6.94
N PHE A 22 -2.58 -4.46 7.16
CA PHE A 22 -1.20 -4.91 6.88
C PHE A 22 -0.29 -4.69 8.08
N TYR A 23 0.85 -5.39 8.11
CA TYR A 23 1.86 -5.28 9.15
C TYR A 23 2.85 -4.13 8.89
N PHE A 24 3.00 -3.22 9.85
CA PHE A 24 3.91 -2.08 9.81
C PHE A 24 4.84 -2.11 11.03
N VAL A 25 6.11 -1.71 10.86
CA VAL A 25 7.11 -1.61 11.92
C VAL A 25 8.13 -0.49 11.62
N HIS A 26 7.65 0.75 11.51
CA HIS A 26 8.48 1.89 11.06
C HIS A 26 8.26 3.12 11.95
N SER A 27 9.35 3.84 12.24
CA SER A 27 9.31 5.15 12.94
C SER A 27 9.21 6.34 11.98
N TYR A 28 9.55 6.14 10.71
CA TYR A 28 9.52 7.15 9.66
C TYR A 28 8.54 6.76 8.56
N TYR A 29 8.05 7.75 7.83
CA TYR A 29 7.23 7.56 6.64
C TYR A 29 7.70 8.47 5.52
N PHE A 30 7.41 8.07 4.28
CA PHE A 30 7.72 8.89 3.11
C PHE A 30 6.66 9.97 2.89
N GLU A 31 7.09 11.24 2.86
CA GLU A 31 6.25 12.34 2.44
C GLU A 31 6.23 12.48 0.91
N CYS A 32 5.23 11.87 0.27
CA CYS A 32 5.06 11.98 -1.17
C CYS A 32 4.56 13.39 -1.56
N LEU A 33 5.44 14.19 -2.18
CA LEU A 33 5.13 15.54 -2.66
C LEU A 33 4.12 15.52 -3.82
N ASN A 34 4.34 14.66 -4.81
CA ASN A 34 3.40 14.51 -5.93
C ASN A 34 2.24 13.59 -5.54
N LYS A 35 1.12 14.18 -5.12
CA LYS A 35 -0.06 13.45 -4.65
C LYS A 35 -0.69 12.53 -5.71
N LYS A 36 -0.39 12.70 -7.00
CA LYS A 36 -0.86 11.78 -8.07
C LYS A 36 -0.26 10.38 -7.94
N ASN A 37 0.92 10.26 -7.32
CA ASN A 37 1.61 8.99 -7.15
C ASN A 37 1.17 8.23 -5.88
N ILE A 38 0.30 8.81 -5.05
CA ILE A 38 -0.22 8.14 -3.86
C ILE A 38 -1.38 7.24 -4.28
N ILE A 39 -1.22 5.94 -4.08
CA ILE A 39 -2.24 4.93 -4.35
C ILE A 39 -3.05 4.63 -3.08
N GLY A 40 -2.37 4.59 -1.93
CA GLY A 40 -2.98 4.20 -0.66
C GLY A 40 -2.39 4.97 0.51
N SER A 41 -3.22 5.16 1.54
CA SER A 41 -2.86 5.90 2.74
C SER A 41 -3.27 5.16 4.00
N THR A 42 -2.52 5.36 5.07
CA THR A 42 -2.77 4.78 6.38
C THR A 42 -2.85 5.88 7.42
N LYS A 43 -3.75 5.72 8.40
CA LYS A 43 -3.86 6.62 9.56
C LYS A 43 -3.24 5.96 10.78
N TYR A 44 -2.18 6.55 11.31
CA TYR A 44 -1.55 6.17 12.57
C TYR A 44 -1.02 7.43 13.27
N GLY A 45 -1.84 8.02 14.15
CA GLY A 45 -1.65 9.39 14.66
C GLY A 45 -1.91 10.46 13.59
N LEU A 46 -1.19 10.37 12.47
CA LEU A 46 -1.31 11.18 11.26
C LEU A 46 -1.66 10.33 10.04
N ASN A 47 -2.07 10.97 8.94
CA ASN A 47 -2.27 10.32 7.65
C ASN A 47 -0.97 10.37 6.83
N PHE A 48 -0.51 9.23 6.33
CA PHE A 48 0.68 9.14 5.47
C PHE A 48 0.44 8.25 4.25
N ALA A 49 1.29 8.40 3.24
CA ALA A 49 1.28 7.53 2.05
C ALA A 49 1.87 6.16 2.42
N SER A 50 1.05 5.12 2.42
CA SER A 50 1.48 3.74 2.70
C SER A 50 1.64 2.91 1.44
N ILE A 51 1.10 3.38 0.31
CA ILE A 51 1.30 2.81 -1.02
C ILE A 51 1.52 3.95 -2.01
N ILE A 52 2.60 3.85 -2.78
CA ILE A 52 2.92 4.73 -3.90
C ILE A 52 3.08 3.93 -5.19
N GLY A 53 2.85 4.60 -6.31
CA GLY A 53 3.21 4.06 -7.62
C GLY A 53 3.42 5.14 -8.65
N LYS A 54 4.33 4.87 -9.59
CA LYS A 54 4.59 5.70 -10.76
C LYS A 54 5.00 4.76 -11.90
N GLU A 55 4.21 4.77 -12.97
CA GLU A 55 4.44 3.91 -14.14
C GLU A 55 4.53 2.42 -13.72
N ASN A 56 5.67 1.77 -13.94
CA ASN A 56 5.92 0.38 -13.59
C ASN A 56 6.53 0.17 -12.18
N ILE A 57 6.71 1.24 -11.41
CA ILE A 57 7.32 1.20 -10.07
C ILE A 57 6.25 1.31 -9.00
N TYR A 58 6.28 0.39 -8.04
CA TYR A 58 5.37 0.34 -6.90
C TYR A 58 6.14 0.21 -5.60
N GLY A 59 5.67 0.91 -4.57
CA GLY A 59 6.26 0.86 -3.23
C GLY A 59 5.17 0.76 -2.17
N VAL A 60 5.39 -0.13 -1.20
CA VAL A 60 4.54 -0.27 -0.02
C VAL A 60 5.36 -0.04 1.23
N GLN A 61 4.81 0.69 2.20
CA GLN A 61 5.48 0.93 3.48
C GLN A 61 5.25 -0.22 4.47
N PHE A 62 4.20 -1.02 4.30
CA PHE A 62 3.99 -2.23 5.09
C PHE A 62 4.80 -3.41 4.55
N HIS A 63 4.88 -4.49 5.33
CA HIS A 63 5.55 -5.73 4.98
C HIS A 63 4.55 -6.74 4.41
N PRO A 64 4.37 -6.86 3.08
CA PRO A 64 3.42 -7.81 2.50
C PRO A 64 3.76 -9.26 2.88
N GLU A 65 5.03 -9.62 3.02
CA GLU A 65 5.49 -10.93 3.44
C GLU A 65 5.12 -11.28 4.89
N LYS A 66 4.84 -10.26 5.73
CA LYS A 66 4.39 -10.42 7.13
C LYS A 66 2.91 -10.12 7.33
N SER A 67 2.15 -9.93 6.25
CA SER A 67 0.75 -9.50 6.28
C SER A 67 -0.25 -10.62 5.96
N SER A 68 0.09 -11.87 6.29
CA SER A 68 -0.80 -13.04 6.15
C SER A 68 -1.39 -13.19 4.73
N VAL A 69 -2.62 -13.65 4.62
CA VAL A 69 -3.33 -13.92 3.36
C VAL A 69 -3.41 -12.69 2.46
N GLN A 70 -3.67 -11.50 3.03
CA GLN A 70 -3.80 -10.26 2.25
C GLN A 70 -2.46 -9.86 1.63
N GLY A 71 -1.38 -10.00 2.40
CA GLY A 71 -0.01 -9.77 1.95
C GLY A 71 0.42 -10.73 0.84
N LEU A 72 0.15 -12.03 1.02
CA LEU A 72 0.42 -13.04 -0.01
C LEU A 72 -0.37 -12.76 -1.30
N GLN A 73 -1.65 -12.39 -1.19
CA GLN A 73 -2.47 -12.06 -2.35
C GLN A 73 -1.89 -10.85 -3.10
N LEU A 74 -1.44 -9.82 -2.38
CA LEU A 74 -0.80 -8.66 -2.98
C LEU A 74 0.47 -9.03 -3.77
N ILE A 75 1.32 -9.89 -3.20
CA ILE A 75 2.54 -10.35 -3.89
C ILE A 75 2.18 -11.14 -5.15
N LYS A 76 1.20 -12.05 -5.09
CA LYS A 76 0.73 -12.81 -6.26
C LYS A 76 0.22 -11.89 -7.36
N ASN A 77 -0.61 -10.92 -7.00
CA ASN A 77 -1.15 -9.93 -7.91
C ASN A 77 -0.05 -9.08 -8.57
N PHE A 78 1.00 -8.74 -7.82
CA PHE A 78 2.15 -8.02 -8.35
C PHE A 78 2.96 -8.84 -9.36
N LEU A 79 3.10 -10.15 -9.13
CA LEU A 79 3.82 -11.05 -10.03
C LEU A 79 3.03 -11.43 -11.30
N SER A 80 1.73 -11.13 -11.35
CA SER A 80 0.88 -11.39 -12.51
C SER A 80 0.72 -10.20 -13.46
N ILE A 81 1.52 -9.14 -13.27
CA ILE A 81 1.60 -7.98 -14.18
C ILE A 81 2.59 -8.28 -15.30
#